data_AF-A0A945BWI4-F1
#
_entry.id   AF-A0A945BWI4-F1
#
_cell.length_a   1.000
_cell.length_b   1.000
_cell.length_c   1.000
_cell.angle_alpha   90.00
_cell.angle_beta   90.00
_cell.angle_gamma   90.00
#
_symmetry.space_group_name_H-M   'P 1'
#
loop_
_entity.id
_entity.type
_entity.pdbx_description
1 polymer ?
#
loop_
_entity_poly.entity_id
_entity_poly.type
_entity_poly.pdbx_seq_one_letter_code
_entity_poly.pdbx_strand_id
1 'polypeptide(L)'
;MLYIRGGNKEQIVLSQQLFSFCSNGLFQANNIPNIDLTIQKVDDALAWTDYEGDGKFFIEIEESLDRKKFIITLCHEMIHVCQFLAGVEVSE
;
A
#
# COMPACT_ATOMS: atom_id res chain seq x y z
N MET A 1 -10.35 -1.98 3.86
CA MET A 1 -9.85 -2.96 4.85
C MET A 1 -8.42 -3.36 4.50
N LEU A 2 -7.55 -3.69 5.45
CA LEU A 2 -6.17 -4.10 5.18
C LEU A 2 -5.94 -5.55 5.59
N TYR A 3 -5.50 -6.38 4.65
CA TYR A 3 -5.03 -7.74 4.89
C TYR A 3 -3.53 -7.80 4.64
N ILE A 4 -2.77 -8.36 5.58
CA ILE A 4 -1.30 -8.40 5.49
C ILE A 4 -0.83 -9.85 5.45
N ARG A 5 0.07 -10.17 4.50
CA ARG A 5 0.79 -11.45 4.40
C ARG A 5 2.30 -11.19 4.38
N GLY A 6 3.06 -12.06 5.03
CA GLY A 6 4.51 -11.92 5.13
C GLY A 6 4.96 -10.80 6.08
N GLY A 7 6.22 -10.38 5.92
CA GLY A 7 6.85 -9.34 6.74
C GLY A 7 7.11 -9.74 8.20
N ASN A 8 7.93 -8.93 8.86
CA ASN A 8 8.21 -9.07 10.29
C ASN A 8 7.19 -8.29 11.16
N LYS A 9 7.26 -8.49 12.48
CA LYS A 9 6.34 -7.85 13.43
C LYS A 9 6.33 -6.31 13.35
N GLU A 10 7.50 -5.69 13.13
CA GLU A 10 7.59 -4.23 13.00
C GLU A 10 6.91 -3.76 11.71
N GLN A 11 7.16 -4.42 10.58
CA GLN A 11 6.53 -4.10 9.30
C GLN A 11 5.00 -4.27 9.35
N ILE A 12 4.49 -5.31 10.01
CA ILE A 12 3.04 -5.51 10.16
C ILE A 12 2.40 -4.36 10.94
N VAL A 13 2.96 -4.00 12.10
CA VAL A 13 2.44 -2.91 12.93
C VAL A 13 2.51 -1.58 12.17
N LEU A 14 3.65 -1.33 11.51
CA LEU A 14 3.87 -0.12 10.74
C LEU A 14 2.89 -0.02 9.57
N SER A 15 2.63 -1.12 8.86
CA SER A 15 1.67 -1.17 7.76
C SER A 15 0.25 -0.81 8.21
N GLN A 16 -0.19 -1.29 9.37
CA GLN A 16 -1.49 -0.93 9.95
C GLN A 16 -1.56 0.57 10.31
N GLN A 17 -0.48 1.11 10.88
CA GLN A 17 -0.40 2.53 11.23
C GLN A 17 -0.43 3.42 9.98
N LEU A 18 0.35 3.07 8.96
CA LEU A 18 0.42 3.80 7.70
C LEU A 18 -0.88 3.71 6.92
N PHE A 19 -1.49 2.52 6.83
CA PHE A 19 -2.80 2.38 6.20
C PHE A 19 -3.85 3.24 6.90
N SER A 20 -3.89 3.26 8.23
CA SER A 20 -4.81 4.13 8.98
C SER A 20 -4.54 5.62 8.70
N PHE A 21 -3.26 6.03 8.74
CA PHE A 21 -2.85 7.40 8.43
C PHE A 21 -3.25 7.83 7.02
N CYS A 22 -2.89 7.05 6.01
CA CYS A 22 -3.22 7.29 4.60
C CYS A 22 -4.74 7.25 4.36
N SER A 23 -5.45 6.29 4.95
CA SER A 23 -6.91 6.16 4.83
C SER A 23 -7.62 7.44 5.29
N ASN A 24 -7.20 7.99 6.42
CA ASN A 24 -7.80 9.20 7.00
C ASN A 24 -7.41 10.49 6.25
N GLY A 25 -6.27 10.51 5.57
CA GLY A 25 -5.75 11.69 4.88
C GLY A 25 -6.09 11.77 3.39
N LEU A 26 -6.18 10.63 2.70
CA LEU A 26 -6.27 10.56 1.24
C LEU A 26 -7.68 10.24 0.73
N PHE A 27 -8.49 9.50 1.49
CA PHE A 27 -9.75 8.94 1.01
C PHE A 27 -10.96 9.53 1.72
N GLN A 28 -12.08 9.64 1.00
CA GLN A 28 -13.37 9.96 1.61
C GLN A 28 -13.89 8.73 2.38
N ALA A 29 -14.67 8.94 3.45
CA ALA A 29 -15.10 7.86 4.36
C ALA A 29 -15.87 6.71 3.68
N ASN A 30 -16.52 6.96 2.55
CA ASN A 30 -17.27 6.00 1.74
C ASN A 30 -16.44 5.38 0.59
N ASN A 31 -15.15 5.73 0.46
CA ASN A 31 -14.28 5.29 -0.62
C ASN A 31 -12.91 4.81 -0.11
N ILE A 32 -12.89 4.19 1.07
CA ILE A 32 -11.67 3.60 1.64
C ILE A 32 -11.39 2.28 0.91
N PRO A 33 -10.20 2.10 0.31
CA PRO A 33 -9.89 0.91 -0.46
C PRO A 33 -9.79 -0.36 0.41
N ASN A 34 -9.98 -1.51 -0.24
CA ASN A 34 -9.58 -2.80 0.29
C ASN A 34 -8.20 -3.16 -0.25
N ILE A 35 -7.25 -3.44 0.63
CA ILE A 35 -5.85 -3.68 0.27
C ILE A 35 -5.41 -5.04 0.78
N ASP A 36 -4.94 -5.88 -0.12
CA ASP A 36 -4.16 -7.08 0.17
C ASP A 36 -2.67 -6.72 0.04
N LEU A 37 -2.01 -6.52 1.18
CA LEU A 37 -0.59 -6.21 1.27
C LEU A 37 0.24 -7.48 1.47
N THR A 38 1.18 -7.74 0.58
CA THR A 38 2.17 -8.81 0.71
C THR A 38 3.57 -8.21 0.88
N ILE A 39 4.25 -8.58 1.97
CA ILE A 39 5.62 -8.16 2.25
C ILE A 39 6.52 -9.37 2.04
N GLN A 40 7.23 -9.39 0.92
CA GLN A 40 8.11 -10.48 0.51
C GLN A 40 9.22 -9.96 -0.39
N LYS A 41 10.14 -10.83 -0.80
CA LYS A 41 11.14 -10.44 -1.80
C LYS A 41 10.45 -10.10 -3.14
N VAL A 42 10.77 -8.94 -3.69
CA VAL A 42 10.28 -8.43 -4.97
C VAL A 42 11.48 -8.26 -5.91
N ASP A 43 11.36 -8.76 -7.14
CA ASP A 43 12.42 -8.61 -8.13
C ASP A 43 12.27 -7.29 -8.90
N ASP A 44 13.39 -6.61 -9.13
CA ASP A 44 13.52 -5.39 -9.95
C ASP A 44 12.67 -4.15 -9.54
N ALA A 45 12.03 -4.16 -8.37
CA ALA A 45 11.26 -3.04 -7.85
C ALA A 45 11.31 -2.94 -6.31
N LEU A 46 10.85 -1.81 -5.76
CA LEU A 46 10.64 -1.67 -4.31
C LEU A 46 9.23 -2.10 -3.87
N ALA A 47 8.27 -1.98 -4.79
CA ALA A 47 6.89 -2.39 -4.61
C ALA A 47 6.17 -2.46 -5.96
N TRP A 48 5.00 -3.10 -5.96
CA TRP A 48 4.04 -3.12 -7.05
C TRP A 48 2.64 -2.87 -6.50
N THR A 49 1.80 -2.18 -7.28
CA THR A 49 0.37 -1.98 -6.97
C THR A 49 -0.48 -2.38 -8.16
N ASP A 50 -1.44 -3.27 -7.93
CA ASP A 50 -2.42 -3.72 -8.92
C ASP A 50 -3.86 -3.48 -8.45
N TYR A 51 -4.76 -3.21 -9.41
CA TYR A 51 -6.20 -3.12 -9.17
C TYR A 51 -6.88 -4.43 -9.54
N GLU A 52 -7.54 -5.06 -8.56
CA GLU A 52 -8.20 -6.37 -8.74
C GLU A 52 -9.71 -6.26 -9.05
N GLY A 53 -10.27 -5.04 -9.11
CA GLY A 53 -11.71 -4.83 -9.25
C GLY A 53 -12.41 -4.51 -7.91
N ASP A 54 -13.64 -4.00 -7.99
CA ASP A 54 -14.51 -3.72 -6.83
C ASP A 54 -13.85 -2.91 -5.69
N GLY A 55 -12.98 -1.96 -6.02
CA GLY A 55 -12.26 -1.15 -5.03
C GLY A 55 -11.20 -1.92 -4.23
N LYS A 56 -10.81 -3.12 -4.71
CA LYS A 56 -9.76 -3.96 -4.16
C LYS A 56 -8.44 -3.74 -4.89
N PHE A 57 -7.37 -3.60 -4.12
CA PHE A 57 -6.01 -3.42 -4.58
C PHE A 57 -5.11 -4.49 -3.97
N PHE A 58 -4.12 -4.91 -4.74
CA PHE A 58 -3.03 -5.74 -4.28
C PHE A 58 -1.77 -4.89 -4.24
N ILE A 59 -1.07 -4.89 -3.11
CA ILE A 59 0.22 -4.21 -2.96
C ILE A 59 1.26 -5.23 -2.55
N GLU A 60 2.37 -5.27 -3.26
CA GLU A 60 3.54 -6.07 -2.90
C GLU A 60 4.70 -5.15 -2.54
N ILE A 61 5.40 -5.38 -1.42
CA ILE A 61 6.53 -4.55 -0.98
C ILE A 61 7.74 -5.43 -0.64
N GLU A 62 8.91 -5.01 -1.10
CA GLU A 62 10.20 -5.64 -0.81
C GLU A 62 10.45 -5.78 0.71
N GLU A 63 10.68 -7.00 1.17
CA GLU A 63 10.80 -7.30 2.60
C GLU A 63 12.10 -6.78 3.25
N SER A 64 13.16 -6.59 2.46
CA SER A 64 14.48 -6.15 2.94
C SER A 64 14.61 -4.64 3.14
N LEU A 65 13.55 -3.87 2.89
CA LEU A 65 13.57 -2.43 3.07
C LEU A 65 13.80 -2.05 4.54
N ASP A 66 14.73 -1.11 4.75
CA ASP A 66 14.84 -0.45 6.05
C ASP A 66 13.55 0.31 6.38
N ARG A 67 13.34 0.59 7.66
CA ARG A 67 12.12 1.23 8.16
C ARG A 67 11.76 2.51 7.40
N LYS A 68 12.74 3.37 7.07
CA LYS A 68 12.45 4.64 6.41
C LYS A 68 11.99 4.40 4.98
N LYS A 69 12.68 3.53 4.24
CA LYS A 69 12.30 3.16 2.88
C LYS A 69 10.93 2.49 2.86
N PHE A 70 10.67 1.56 3.77
CA PHE A 70 9.37 0.89 3.88
C PHE A 70 8.22 1.89 4.06
N ILE A 71 8.39 2.91 4.93
CA ILE A 71 7.38 3.98 5.11
C ILE A 71 7.15 4.74 3.80
N ILE A 72 8.22 5.18 3.15
CA ILE A 72 8.13 5.96 1.92
C ILE A 72 7.44 5.15 0.83
N THR A 73 7.87 3.90 0.64
CA THR A 73 7.33 2.98 -0.37
C THR A 73 5.84 2.71 -0.13
N LEU A 74 5.42 2.29 1.07
CA LEU A 74 4.00 2.03 1.31
C LEU A 74 3.14 3.29 1.14
N CYS A 75 3.62 4.45 1.59
CA CYS A 75 2.91 5.71 1.36
C CYS A 75 2.79 6.05 -0.13
N HIS A 76 3.82 5.78 -0.93
CA HIS A 76 3.83 6.00 -2.38
C HIS A 76 2.78 5.12 -3.07
N GLU A 77 2.74 3.83 -2.75
CA GLU A 77 1.70 2.91 -3.25
C GLU A 77 0.29 3.37 -2.89
N MET A 78 0.07 3.87 -1.66
CA MET A 78 -1.23 4.43 -1.25
C MET A 78 -1.62 5.67 -2.07
N ILE A 79 -0.65 6.45 -2.56
CA ILE A 79 -0.90 7.57 -3.48
C ILE A 79 -1.33 7.06 -4.84
N HIS A 80 -0.71 6.01 -5.39
CA HIS A 80 -1.16 5.40 -6.64
C HIS A 80 -2.60 4.89 -6.54
N VAL A 81 -2.95 4.22 -5.44
CA VAL A 81 -4.33 3.80 -5.17
C VAL A 81 -5.30 4.99 -5.16
N CYS A 82 -4.92 6.08 -4.49
CA CYS A 82 -5.73 7.30 -4.46
C CYS A 82 -5.89 7.93 -5.85
N GLN A 83 -4.81 8.01 -6.62
CA GLN A 83 -4.80 8.56 -7.98
C GLN A 83 -5.69 7.73 -8.91
N PHE A 84 -5.55 6.41 -8.85
CA PHE A 84 -6.35 5.49 -9.64
C PHE A 84 -7.86 5.65 -9.35
N LEU A 85 -8.25 5.68 -8.07
CA LEU A 85 -9.65 5.89 -7.68
C LEU A 85 -10.19 7.27 -8.07
N ALA A 86 -9.34 8.29 -8.15
CA ALA A 86 -9.71 9.62 -8.60
C ALA A 86 -9.79 9.76 -10.14
N GLY A 87 -9.39 8.72 -10.89
CA GLY A 87 -9.34 8.76 -12.36
C GLY A 87 -8.28 9.71 -12.91
N VAL A 88 -7.21 9.97 -12.15
CA VAL A 88 -6.06 10.76 -12.60
C VAL A 88 -4.94 9.85 -13.06
N GLU A 89 -4.04 10.37 -13.90
CA GLU A 89 -2.88 9.64 -14.38
C GLU A 89 -1.98 9.22 -13.21
N VAL A 90 -1.64 7.94 -13.16
CA VAL A 90 -0.73 7.37 -12.15
C VAL A 90 0.70 7.68 -12.60
N SER A 91 1.48 8.34 -11.74
CA SER A 91 2.87 8.70 -12.03
C SER A 91 3.80 7.90 -11.13
N GLU A 92 4.67 7.10 -11.76
CA GLU A 92 5.81 6.41 -11.14
C GLU A 92 6.98 7.37 -10.86
#